data_AF-A0A0H3WTN1-F1
#
_entry.id   AF-A0A0H3WTN1-F1
#
_cell.length_a   1.000
_cell.length_b   1.000
_cell.length_c   1.000
_cell.angle_alpha   90.00
_cell.angle_beta   90.00
_cell.angle_gamma   90.00
#
_symmetry.space_group_name_H-M   'P 1'
#
loop_
_entity.id
_entity.type
_entity.pdbx_description
1 polymer ?
#
loop_
_entity_poly.entity_id
_entity_poly.type
_entity_poly.pdbx_seq_one_letter_code
_entity_poly.pdbx_strand_id
1 'polypeptide(L)'
;MENGLPYKPIIRCETTLFRQKGNDNAGIIHLELPDPSPIDDRLDEALSVFQKIRLDEEQVFIDIGDYYIAGAHFSEFIMKSAEEKTLYVTIYKDGKFISGAHFR
;
A
#
# COMPACT_ATOMS: atom_id res chain seq x y z
N MET A 1 -15.96 -8.81 14.45
CA MET A 1 -14.62 -9.21 13.95
C MET A 1 -14.86 -10.06 12.73
N GLU A 2 -14.39 -9.62 11.57
CA GLU A 2 -14.28 -10.45 10.37
C GLU A 2 -12.81 -10.32 9.96
N ASN A 3 -12.09 -11.44 9.86
CA ASN A 3 -10.67 -11.51 9.46
C ASN A 3 -9.63 -10.87 10.42
N GLY A 4 -9.94 -10.73 11.72
CA GLY A 4 -8.91 -10.48 12.74
C GLY A 4 -8.27 -9.08 12.75
N LEU A 5 -8.92 -8.08 12.15
CA LEU A 5 -8.50 -6.68 12.23
C LEU A 5 -9.48 -5.83 13.08
N PRO A 6 -9.00 -4.94 13.96
CA PRO A 6 -9.85 -3.88 14.50
C PRO A 6 -10.37 -3.04 13.33
N TYR A 7 -11.68 -2.79 13.30
CA TYR A 7 -12.34 -2.07 12.21
C TYR A 7 -11.85 -0.63 12.17
N LYS A 8 -10.88 -0.33 11.30
CA LYS A 8 -10.43 1.02 10.98
C LYS A 8 -11.03 1.43 9.63
N PRO A 9 -11.36 2.72 9.41
CA PRO A 9 -11.79 3.18 8.09
C PRO A 9 -10.74 2.89 7.02
N ILE A 10 -11.19 2.57 5.81
CA ILE A 10 -10.34 2.23 4.68
C ILE A 10 -10.37 3.36 3.66
N ILE A 11 -9.19 3.85 3.29
CA ILE A 11 -8.96 4.76 2.17
C ILE A 11 -8.61 3.92 0.96
N ARG A 12 -9.53 3.81 0.00
CA ARG A 12 -9.28 3.07 -1.25
C ARG A 12 -8.51 3.94 -2.23
N CYS A 13 -7.46 3.37 -2.80
CA CYS A 13 -6.57 4.03 -3.75
C CYS A 13 -6.75 3.48 -5.15
N GLU A 14 -6.37 4.29 -6.13
CA GLU A 14 -6.02 3.75 -7.45
C GLU A 14 -4.68 3.02 -7.33
N THR A 15 -4.59 1.84 -7.93
CA THR A 15 -3.38 1.00 -7.87
C THR A 15 -2.74 0.88 -9.23
N THR A 16 -1.42 1.06 -9.29
CA THR A 16 -0.61 0.69 -10.46
C THR A 16 0.49 -0.27 -10.06
N LEU A 17 0.74 -1.29 -10.89
CA LEU A 17 1.69 -2.36 -10.60
C LEU A 17 2.86 -2.32 -11.57
N PHE A 18 4.07 -2.48 -11.05
CA PHE A 18 5.29 -2.47 -11.84
C PHE A 18 6.18 -3.65 -11.51
N ARG A 19 7.03 -4.02 -12.47
CA ARG A 19 8.23 -4.83 -12.25
C ARG A 19 9.43 -3.88 -12.13
N GLN A 20 10.30 -4.11 -11.17
CA GLN A 20 11.52 -3.34 -11.03
C GLN A 20 12.47 -3.67 -12.18
N LYS A 21 12.96 -2.64 -12.88
CA LYS A 21 13.94 -2.83 -13.95
C LYS A 21 15.21 -3.49 -13.40
N GLY A 22 15.61 -4.61 -14.01
CA GLY A 22 16.84 -5.33 -13.63
C GLY A 22 16.68 -6.31 -12.46
N ASN A 23 15.48 -6.46 -11.92
CA ASN A 23 15.16 -7.50 -10.94
C ASN A 23 13.76 -8.06 -11.23
N ASP A 24 13.70 -9.17 -11.97
CA ASP A 24 12.45 -9.78 -12.42
C ASP A 24 11.56 -10.29 -11.29
N ASN A 25 12.11 -10.41 -10.08
CA ASN A 25 11.42 -10.85 -8.89
C ASN A 25 10.92 -9.69 -8.02
N ALA A 26 11.34 -8.45 -8.26
CA ALA A 26 10.94 -7.30 -7.43
C ALA A 26 9.75 -6.56 -8.04
N GLY A 27 8.61 -6.65 -7.35
CA GLY A 27 7.38 -5.93 -7.70
C GLY A 27 7.30 -4.58 -6.99
N ILE A 28 6.59 -3.65 -7.61
CA ILE A 28 6.26 -2.36 -6.99
C ILE A 28 4.75 -2.15 -7.10
N ILE A 29 4.11 -1.84 -5.97
CA ILE A 29 2.74 -1.35 -5.93
C ILE A 29 2.77 0.17 -5.71
N HIS A 30 2.13 0.92 -6.59
CA HIS A 30 1.85 2.34 -6.41
C HIS A 30 0.40 2.49 -5.97
N LEU A 31 0.18 3.20 -4.86
CA LEU A 31 -1.13 3.56 -4.33
C LEU A 31 -1.30 5.07 -4.43
N GLU A 32 -2.19 5.52 -5.30
CA GLU A 32 -2.56 6.94 -5.42
C GLU A 32 -3.74 7.23 -4.47
N LEU A 33 -3.50 8.11 -3.51
CA LEU A 33 -4.54 8.58 -2.59
C LEU A 33 -5.61 9.36 -3.37
N PRO A 34 -6.90 9.18 -3.03
CA PRO A 34 -8.00 9.87 -3.71
C PRO A 34 -7.94 11.39 -3.48
N ASP A 35 -8.63 12.14 -4.34
CA ASP A 35 -8.85 13.57 -4.16
C ASP A 35 -10.36 13.88 -4.09
N PRO A 36 -10.88 14.41 -2.96
CA PRO A 36 -10.20 14.67 -1.69
C PRO A 36 -9.88 13.38 -0.90
N SER A 37 -8.83 13.42 -0.07
CA SER A 37 -8.47 12.31 0.83
C SER A 37 -8.97 12.57 2.26
N PRO A 38 -9.48 11.55 2.98
CA PRO A 38 -9.91 11.70 4.38
C PRO A 38 -8.82 12.12 5.37
N ILE A 39 -7.55 12.09 4.95
CA ILE A 39 -6.38 12.37 5.79
C ILE A 39 -5.58 13.60 5.33
N ASP A 40 -6.07 14.40 4.38
CA ASP A 40 -5.31 15.52 3.83
C ASP A 40 -4.77 16.46 4.92
N ASP A 41 -5.59 16.80 5.92
CA ASP A 41 -5.20 17.69 7.04
C ASP A 41 -4.23 17.04 8.06
N ARG A 42 -4.05 15.71 8.01
CA ARG A 42 -3.22 14.94 8.95
C ARG A 42 -2.25 14.00 8.23
N LEU A 43 -1.93 14.29 6.97
CA LEU A 43 -1.18 13.38 6.09
C LEU A 43 0.19 13.05 6.69
N ASP A 44 0.92 14.07 7.15
CA ASP A 44 2.24 13.90 7.77
C ASP A 44 2.20 13.02 9.02
N GLU A 45 1.17 13.20 9.86
CA GLU A 45 0.97 12.40 11.07
C GLU A 45 0.68 10.94 10.72
N ALA A 46 -0.26 10.70 9.79
CA ALA A 46 -0.66 9.35 9.40
C ALA A 46 0.51 8.56 8.78
N LEU A 47 1.33 9.21 7.96
CA LEU A 47 2.49 8.57 7.32
C LEU A 47 3.66 8.33 8.28
N SER A 48 3.78 9.10 9.36
CA SER A 48 4.77 8.85 10.40
C SER A 48 4.55 7.52 11.13
N VAL A 49 3.32 6.99 11.07
CA VAL A 49 2.90 5.71 11.68
C VAL A 49 2.90 4.56 10.66
N PHE A 50 3.53 4.74 9.50
CA PHE A 50 3.67 3.69 8.49
C PHE A 50 4.38 2.47 9.08
N GLN A 51 3.64 1.40 9.40
CA GLN A 51 4.25 0.31 10.18
C GLN A 51 3.92 -1.10 9.70
N LYS A 52 2.80 -1.34 9.03
CA LYS A 52 2.43 -2.71 8.67
C LYS A 52 1.79 -2.76 7.30
N ILE A 53 2.51 -3.37 6.36
CA ILE A 53 1.96 -3.78 5.07
C ILE A 53 1.41 -5.19 5.25
N ARG A 54 0.16 -5.41 4.83
CA ARG A 54 -0.45 -6.72 4.68
C ARG A 54 -0.84 -6.90 3.23
N LEU A 55 -0.77 -8.13 2.78
CA LEU A 55 -1.12 -8.50 1.42
C LEU A 55 -2.00 -9.75 1.51
N ASP A 56 -3.12 -9.75 0.80
CA ASP A 56 -3.87 -10.96 0.48
C ASP A 56 -3.91 -11.15 -1.04
N GLU A 57 -4.70 -12.09 -1.53
CA GLU A 57 -4.74 -12.43 -2.96
C GLU A 57 -5.27 -11.29 -3.85
N GLU A 58 -6.02 -10.34 -3.28
CA GLU A 58 -6.71 -9.30 -4.03
C GLU A 58 -6.17 -7.90 -3.73
N GLN A 59 -5.77 -7.66 -2.47
CA GLN A 59 -5.53 -6.33 -1.93
C GLN A 59 -4.24 -6.24 -1.11
N VAL A 60 -3.59 -5.08 -1.23
CA VAL A 60 -2.59 -4.61 -0.29
C VAL A 60 -3.26 -3.66 0.71
N PHE A 61 -2.90 -3.79 1.98
CA PHE A 61 -3.32 -2.92 3.06
C PHE A 61 -2.11 -2.34 3.77
N ILE A 62 -2.13 -1.04 4.04
CA ILE A 62 -1.11 -0.34 4.82
C ILE A 62 -1.78 0.25 6.04
N ASP A 63 -1.35 -0.17 7.22
CA ASP A 63 -1.74 0.46 8.49
C ASP A 63 -0.97 1.76 8.68
N ILE A 64 -1.72 2.87 8.76
CA ILE A 64 -1.22 4.23 8.98
C ILE A 64 -1.78 4.84 10.28
N GLY A 65 -2.07 4.00 11.28
CA GLY A 65 -2.60 4.43 12.57
C GLY A 65 -4.12 4.39 12.60
N ASP A 66 -4.78 5.54 12.38
CA ASP A 66 -6.25 5.65 12.47
C ASP A 66 -6.97 5.03 11.26
N TYR A 67 -6.24 4.79 10.15
CA TYR A 67 -6.78 4.33 8.87
C TYR A 67 -6.00 3.15 8.31
N TYR A 68 -6.62 2.42 7.37
CA TYR A 68 -5.91 1.63 6.38
C TYR A 68 -5.92 2.33 5.03
N ILE A 69 -4.77 2.33 4.34
CA ILE A 69 -4.73 2.56 2.89
C ILE A 69 -4.86 1.19 2.21
N ALA A 70 -5.77 1.05 1.24
CA ALA A 70 -5.97 -0.19 0.51
C ALA A 70 -5.96 0.01 -1.00
N GLY A 71 -5.33 -0.92 -1.72
CA GLY A 71 -5.34 -0.95 -3.18
C GLY A 71 -5.44 -2.38 -3.70
N ALA A 72 -6.19 -2.57 -4.78
CA ALA A 72 -6.30 -3.88 -5.44
C ALA A 72 -5.06 -4.17 -6.30
N HIS A 73 -4.59 -5.42 -6.36
CA HIS A 73 -3.48 -5.81 -7.25
C HIS A 73 -3.75 -7.04 -8.11
N PHE A 74 -4.62 -7.99 -7.74
CA PHE A 74 -4.98 -9.19 -8.51
C PHE A 74 -3.82 -9.75 -9.38
N SER A 75 -2.66 -10.01 -8.76
CA SER A 75 -1.42 -10.31 -9.49
C SER A 75 -0.58 -11.34 -8.76
N GLU A 76 -0.43 -12.53 -9.37
CA GLU A 76 0.43 -13.60 -8.87
C GLU A 76 1.89 -13.16 -8.70
N PHE A 77 2.37 -12.28 -9.60
CA PHE A 77 3.71 -11.74 -9.50
C PHE A 77 3.91 -10.89 -8.24
N ILE A 78 2.93 -10.06 -7.89
CA ILE A 78 2.99 -9.25 -6.67
C ILE A 78 3.02 -10.13 -5.42
N MET A 79 2.21 -11.20 -5.40
CA MET A 79 2.24 -12.20 -4.33
C MET A 79 3.62 -12.85 -4.21
N LYS A 80 4.19 -13.31 -5.33
CA LYS A 80 5.53 -13.89 -5.37
C LYS A 80 6.60 -12.91 -4.87
N SER A 81 6.56 -11.64 -5.28
CA SER A 81 7.48 -10.62 -4.78
C SER A 81 7.35 -10.39 -3.26
N ALA A 82 6.14 -10.53 -2.71
CA ALA A 82 5.92 -10.42 -1.27
C ALA A 82 6.51 -11.61 -0.52
N GLU A 83 6.29 -12.84 -1.01
CA GLU A 83 6.86 -14.08 -0.48
C GLU A 83 8.40 -14.06 -0.50
N GLU A 84 8.98 -13.54 -1.58
CA GLU A 84 10.43 -13.37 -1.75
C GLU A 84 11.01 -12.13 -1.03
N LYS A 85 10.17 -11.33 -0.36
CA LYS A 85 10.55 -10.10 0.35
C LYS A 85 11.25 -9.05 -0.54
N THR A 86 10.85 -9.02 -1.80
CA THR A 86 11.35 -8.07 -2.82
C THR A 86 10.29 -7.04 -3.22
N LEU A 87 9.04 -7.19 -2.74
CA LEU A 87 7.96 -6.24 -2.99
C LEU A 87 8.23 -4.88 -2.31
N TYR A 88 8.02 -3.82 -3.07
CA TYR A 88 8.04 -2.44 -2.59
C TYR A 88 6.67 -1.81 -2.77
N VAL A 89 6.21 -1.05 -1.78
CA VAL A 89 4.93 -0.34 -1.85
C VAL A 89 5.20 1.16 -1.71
N THR A 90 4.56 1.96 -2.56
CA THR A 90 4.71 3.41 -2.60
C THR A 90 3.34 4.05 -2.55
N ILE A 91 3.27 5.20 -1.88
CA ILE A 91 2.08 6.03 -1.74
C ILE A 91 2.36 7.35 -2.45
N TYR A 92 1.40 7.78 -3.26
CA TYR A 92 1.40 9.04 -3.98
C TYR A 92 0.14 9.84 -3.67
N LYS A 93 0.23 11.15 -3.83
CA LYS A 93 -0.90 12.09 -3.79
C LYS A 93 -0.67 13.17 -4.83
N ASP A 94 -1.66 13.36 -5.70
CA ASP A 94 -1.64 14.28 -6.83
C ASP A 94 -0.39 14.08 -7.71
N GLY A 95 -0.02 12.81 -7.93
CA GLY A 95 1.16 12.40 -8.69
C GLY A 95 2.51 12.68 -8.03
N LYS A 96 2.53 13.15 -6.76
CA LYS A 96 3.77 13.37 -6.00
C LYS A 96 4.02 12.19 -5.07
N PHE A 97 5.28 11.76 -5.02
CA PHE A 97 5.70 10.71 -4.07
C PHE A 97 5.57 11.23 -2.65
N ILE A 98 4.96 10.40 -1.79
CA ILE A 98 4.69 10.73 -0.40
C ILE A 98 5.51 9.83 0.53
N SER A 99 5.42 8.51 0.36
CA SER A 99 6.14 7.54 1.19
C SER A 99 6.29 6.19 0.47
N GLY A 100 7.21 5.35 0.93
CA GLY A 100 7.34 4.00 0.41
C GLY A 100 8.17 3.09 1.31
N ALA A 101 7.87 1.79 1.29
CA ALA A 101 8.55 0.80 2.10
C ALA A 101 8.54 -0.58 1.47
N HIS A 102 9.52 -1.40 1.88
CA HIS A 102 9.57 -2.81 1.51
C HIS A 102 8.56 -3.61 2.32
N PHE A 103 7.89 -4.54 1.65
CA PHE A 103 7.16 -5.61 2.31
C PHE A 103 8.15 -6.48 3.09
N ARG A 104 7.90 -6.73 4.38
CA ARG A 104 8.80 -7.45 5.29
C ARG A 104 8.05 -8.43 6.18
#